data_AF-A0A949PJ87-F1
#
_entry.id   AF-A0A949PJ87-F1
#
_cell.length_a   1.000
_cell.length_b   1.000
_cell.length_c   1.000
_cell.angle_alpha   90.00
_cell.angle_beta   90.00
_cell.angle_gamma   90.00
#
_symmetry.space_group_name_H-M   'P 1'
#
loop_
_entity.id
_entity.type
_entity.pdbx_description
1 polymer ?
#
loop_
_entity_poly.entity_id
_entity_poly.type
_entity_poly.pdbx_seq_one_letter_code
_entity_poly.pdbx_strand_id
1 'polypeptide(L)'
;MFSSVSRKKETGSRKGPPQNETLASLIDTAEEYLPAKLTHFALAMAFALRGNHRWDIFGFARLLWVKATRAPDGVFQRDTERALTSPDGLVDIGNDLSVSHLIEAYALGVFPISHLGPSKWMSPRARALGYVNETRIEKNLRRLLRQKKYIVTFDQDFEAVMRACAAPRPGRVHLTWINERMIAAYKELHLAGHAHSVEVRNEDGDLVGGLYGVASGGVFITESQFNVARDASKVAYVTLNRHLAEWGFQANDGKYMTKHLANLGMREVFRNEYIRLLSRTQGLMPVGRWELDGELDVASWKPEQPTPL
;
A
#
# COMPACT_ATOMS: atom_id res chain seq x y z
N MET A 1 -63.82 35.33 39.19
CA MET A 1 -63.37 36.73 39.27
C MET A 1 -62.11 36.86 38.44
N PHE A 2 -62.13 37.76 37.46
CA PHE A 2 -60.99 38.12 36.61
C PHE A 2 -59.84 38.71 37.44
N SER A 3 -58.58 38.37 37.11
CA SER A 3 -57.60 39.34 36.62
C SER A 3 -56.23 38.68 36.31
N SER A 4 -55.61 39.24 35.28
CA SER A 4 -54.39 38.90 34.55
C SER A 4 -53.12 38.63 35.36
N VAL A 5 -52.32 37.65 34.90
CA VAL A 5 -50.89 37.55 35.23
C VAL A 5 -50.07 37.57 33.93
N SER A 6 -49.04 38.41 33.95
CA SER A 6 -48.22 38.88 32.85
C SER A 6 -47.21 37.83 32.36
N ARG A 7 -46.96 37.80 31.04
CA ARG A 7 -45.89 37.01 30.39
C ARG A 7 -44.52 37.58 30.74
N LYS A 8 -43.60 36.74 31.22
CA LYS A 8 -42.15 36.92 31.04
C LYS A 8 -41.53 35.63 30.52
N LYS A 9 -40.81 35.74 29.40
CA LYS A 9 -40.14 34.66 28.65
C LYS A 9 -38.98 34.07 29.48
N GLU A 10 -38.93 32.76 29.61
CA GLU A 10 -37.70 32.03 29.92
C GLU A 10 -36.87 31.87 28.64
N THR A 11 -35.65 32.39 28.66
CA THR A 11 -34.64 32.18 27.61
C THR A 11 -33.75 31.00 28.01
N GLY A 12 -33.79 29.95 27.20
CA GLY A 12 -32.91 28.78 27.33
C GLY A 12 -31.43 29.12 27.14
N SER A 13 -30.61 28.60 28.04
CA SER A 13 -29.15 28.57 27.92
C SER A 13 -28.74 27.57 26.82
N ARG A 14 -28.26 28.08 25.68
CA ARG A 14 -27.57 27.28 24.66
C ARG A 14 -26.14 27.02 25.14
N LYS A 15 -25.78 25.75 25.32
CA LYS A 15 -24.38 25.31 25.37
C LYS A 15 -23.70 25.73 24.06
N GLY A 16 -22.65 26.56 24.18
CA GLY A 16 -21.79 26.95 23.06
C GLY A 16 -20.89 25.79 22.60
N PRO A 17 -20.31 25.89 21.39
CA PRO A 17 -19.49 24.84 20.78
C PRO A 17 -18.13 24.69 21.49
N PRO A 18 -17.45 23.54 21.34
CA PRO A 18 -16.19 23.26 22.04
C PRO A 18 -15.05 24.17 21.55
N GLN A 19 -14.15 24.49 22.48
CA GLN A 19 -13.06 25.45 22.35
C GLN A 19 -11.94 24.97 21.41
N ASN A 20 -11.64 25.84 20.44
CA ASN A 20 -10.37 26.12 19.77
C ASN A 20 -9.16 25.22 20.07
N GLU A 21 -8.80 24.39 19.09
CA GLU A 21 -7.37 24.11 18.81
C GLU A 21 -6.65 25.46 18.63
N THR A 22 -5.67 25.74 19.48
CA THR A 22 -4.96 27.01 19.51
C THR A 22 -4.19 27.25 18.21
N LEU A 23 -4.32 28.45 17.63
CA LEU A 23 -3.58 28.88 16.42
C LEU A 23 -2.07 28.60 16.50
N ALA A 24 -1.50 28.62 17.71
CA ALA A 24 -0.12 28.28 18.00
C ALA A 24 0.23 26.81 17.68
N SER A 25 -0.64 25.85 18.00
CA SER A 25 -0.37 24.45 17.67
C SER A 25 -0.45 24.20 16.16
N LEU A 26 -1.31 24.94 15.45
CA LEU A 26 -1.37 24.91 13.98
C LEU A 26 -0.12 25.55 13.34
N ILE A 27 0.44 26.60 13.95
CA ILE A 27 1.67 27.25 13.51
C ILE A 27 2.88 26.38 13.80
N ASP A 28 3.01 25.78 14.98
CA ASP A 28 4.09 24.84 15.32
C ASP A 28 4.06 23.60 14.41
N THR A 29 2.87 23.04 14.19
CA THR A 29 2.67 21.94 13.23
C THR A 29 3.00 22.41 11.80
N ALA A 30 2.66 23.64 11.42
CA ALA A 30 3.03 24.16 10.11
C ALA A 30 4.55 24.35 9.99
N GLU A 31 5.24 24.92 10.98
CA GLU A 31 6.68 25.15 10.99
C GLU A 31 7.50 23.85 10.99
N GLU A 32 6.99 22.78 11.58
CA GLU A 32 7.65 21.46 11.55
C GLU A 32 7.39 20.71 10.22
N TYR A 33 6.19 20.85 9.63
CA TYR A 33 5.81 20.14 8.40
C TYR A 33 6.21 20.86 7.10
N LEU A 34 6.34 22.19 7.10
CA LEU A 34 6.70 22.98 5.92
C LEU A 34 8.10 22.65 5.40
N PRO A 35 9.15 22.54 6.25
CA PRO A 35 10.48 22.11 5.82
C PRO A 35 10.44 20.68 5.29
N ALA A 36 9.67 19.77 5.88
CA ALA A 36 9.57 18.39 5.42
C ALA A 36 8.86 18.29 4.06
N LYS A 37 7.76 19.02 3.84
CA LYS A 37 7.05 19.10 2.56
C LYS A 37 7.87 19.80 1.48
N LEU A 38 8.55 20.90 1.81
CA LEU A 38 9.46 21.60 0.90
C LEU A 38 10.67 20.75 0.55
N THR A 39 11.24 20.04 1.54
CA THR A 39 12.33 19.08 1.32
C THR A 39 11.86 17.94 0.43
N HIS A 40 10.71 17.34 0.71
CA HIS A 40 10.13 16.28 -0.12
C HIS A 40 9.81 16.79 -1.53
N PHE A 41 9.31 18.02 -1.64
CA PHE A 41 9.04 18.67 -2.92
C PHE A 41 10.32 18.89 -3.72
N ALA A 42 11.34 19.48 -3.09
CA ALA A 42 12.65 19.72 -3.67
C ALA A 42 13.35 18.40 -4.05
N LEU A 43 13.23 17.35 -3.24
CA LEU A 43 13.77 16.02 -3.53
C LEU A 43 13.00 15.31 -4.64
N ALA A 44 11.68 15.43 -4.69
CA ALA A 44 10.86 14.89 -5.78
C ALA A 44 11.15 15.62 -7.08
N MET A 45 11.32 16.94 -7.05
CA MET A 45 11.79 17.75 -8.17
C MET A 45 13.23 17.40 -8.55
N ALA A 46 14.15 17.25 -7.60
CA ALA A 46 15.53 16.87 -7.88
C ALA A 46 15.63 15.43 -8.41
N PHE A 47 14.80 14.50 -7.95
CA PHE A 47 14.68 13.14 -8.48
C PHE A 47 14.11 13.16 -9.89
N ALA A 48 13.05 13.95 -10.11
CA ALA A 48 12.56 14.27 -11.43
C ALA A 48 13.69 14.80 -12.33
N LEU A 49 14.56 15.67 -11.83
CA LEU A 49 15.59 16.36 -12.61
C LEU A 49 16.96 15.63 -12.69
N ARG A 50 17.22 14.57 -11.91
CA ARG A 50 18.53 13.88 -11.89
C ARG A 50 18.70 12.96 -13.10
N GLY A 51 19.80 13.16 -13.83
CA GLY A 51 20.10 12.59 -15.14
C GLY A 51 20.19 11.06 -15.23
N ASN A 52 19.18 10.51 -15.91
CA ASN A 52 19.17 9.42 -16.92
C ASN A 52 17.70 9.21 -17.38
N HIS A 53 16.75 9.77 -16.63
CA HIS A 53 15.45 10.15 -17.13
C HIS A 53 15.62 11.32 -18.09
N ARG A 54 15.86 11.01 -19.37
CA ARG A 54 15.50 11.95 -20.43
C ARG A 54 14.03 12.26 -20.19
N TRP A 55 13.73 13.46 -19.68
CA TRP A 55 12.46 14.07 -19.98
C TRP A 55 12.46 14.19 -21.48
N ASP A 56 11.93 13.15 -22.13
CA ASP A 56 11.37 13.35 -23.42
C ASP A 56 10.38 14.50 -23.22
N ILE A 57 10.67 15.67 -23.79
CA ILE A 57 9.73 16.80 -23.77
C ILE A 57 8.38 16.30 -24.31
N PHE A 58 8.41 15.33 -25.23
CA PHE A 58 7.24 14.61 -25.69
C PHE A 58 6.59 13.74 -24.60
N GLY A 59 7.35 13.15 -23.67
CA GLY A 59 6.83 12.43 -22.51
C GLY A 59 6.06 13.33 -21.53
N PHE A 60 6.60 14.50 -21.14
CA PHE A 60 5.89 15.45 -20.28
C PHE A 60 4.69 16.09 -21.00
N ALA A 61 4.86 16.51 -22.25
CA ALA A 61 3.77 17.00 -23.08
C ALA A 61 2.69 15.93 -23.28
N ARG A 62 3.06 14.65 -23.41
CA ARG A 62 2.13 13.51 -23.47
C ARG A 62 1.43 13.28 -22.14
N LEU A 63 2.08 13.45 -20.99
CA LEU A 63 1.41 13.39 -19.68
C LEU A 63 0.36 14.50 -19.54
N LEU A 64 0.71 15.72 -19.93
CA LEU A 64 -0.22 16.86 -19.95
C LEU A 64 -1.36 16.64 -20.95
N TRP A 65 -1.06 16.11 -22.15
CA TRP A 65 -2.06 15.75 -23.15
C TRP A 65 -3.00 14.66 -22.65
N VAL A 66 -2.47 13.59 -22.04
CA VAL A 66 -3.27 12.52 -21.43
C VAL A 66 -4.19 13.09 -20.37
N LYS A 67 -3.69 13.96 -19.49
CA LYS A 67 -4.54 14.64 -18.48
C LYS A 67 -5.59 15.56 -19.10
N ALA A 68 -5.27 16.23 -20.22
CA ALA A 68 -6.18 17.15 -20.89
C ALA A 68 -7.22 16.45 -21.78
N THR A 69 -6.92 15.24 -22.27
CA THR A 69 -7.77 14.48 -23.21
C THR A 69 -8.51 13.32 -22.57
N ARG A 70 -8.09 12.85 -21.39
CA ARG A 70 -8.86 11.91 -20.58
C ARG A 70 -9.74 12.70 -19.63
N ALA A 71 -11.02 12.34 -19.59
CA ALA A 71 -12.04 13.11 -18.91
C ALA A 71 -11.64 13.37 -17.44
N PRO A 72 -11.83 14.60 -16.93
CA PRO A 72 -11.53 14.95 -15.53
C PRO A 72 -12.41 14.21 -14.51
N ASP A 73 -13.46 13.53 -14.99
CA ASP A 73 -14.53 12.97 -14.16
C ASP A 73 -14.55 11.43 -14.24
N GLY A 74 -13.74 10.80 -13.40
CA GLY A 74 -14.14 9.60 -12.65
C GLY A 74 -14.20 8.24 -13.34
N VAL A 75 -14.14 8.13 -14.68
CA VAL A 75 -14.14 6.82 -15.35
C VAL A 75 -12.72 6.38 -15.65
N PHE A 76 -12.19 5.58 -14.72
CA PHE A 76 -10.95 4.82 -14.86
C PHE A 76 -10.82 4.22 -16.27
N GLN A 77 -9.69 4.40 -16.96
CA GLN A 77 -9.44 3.67 -18.21
C GLN A 77 -9.29 2.16 -17.89
N ARG A 78 -10.40 1.43 -17.96
CA ARG A 78 -10.50 0.01 -17.58
C ARG A 78 -9.67 -0.93 -18.46
N ASP A 79 -9.38 -0.52 -19.68
CA ASP A 79 -8.55 -1.28 -20.60
C ASP A 79 -7.06 -1.04 -20.31
N THR A 80 -6.46 -1.97 -19.57
CA THR A 80 -5.04 -1.92 -19.23
C THR A 80 -4.13 -2.18 -20.43
N GLU A 81 -4.60 -2.76 -21.55
CA GLU A 81 -3.79 -2.92 -22.76
C GLU A 81 -3.44 -1.57 -23.40
N ARG A 82 -4.23 -0.53 -23.12
CA ARG A 82 -3.99 0.85 -23.54
C ARG A 82 -3.04 1.63 -22.63
N ALA A 83 -2.42 0.98 -21.63
CA ALA A 83 -1.40 1.64 -20.81
C ALA A 83 -0.21 2.07 -21.68
N LEU A 84 0.39 3.21 -21.35
CA LEU A 84 1.52 3.73 -22.12
C LEU A 84 2.73 2.80 -22.03
N THR A 85 3.55 2.78 -23.08
CA THR A 85 4.86 2.11 -23.09
C THR A 85 5.97 2.99 -22.53
N SER A 86 5.76 4.31 -22.50
CA SER A 86 6.68 5.30 -21.94
C SER A 86 5.88 6.47 -21.36
N PRO A 87 5.85 6.64 -20.02
CA PRO A 87 6.37 5.72 -19.01
C PRO A 87 5.61 4.37 -19.01
N ASP A 88 6.32 3.24 -18.86
CA ASP A 88 5.72 1.91 -18.92
C ASP A 88 4.61 1.73 -17.88
N GLY A 89 3.45 1.32 -18.38
CA GLY A 89 2.30 0.97 -17.58
C GLY A 89 1.44 2.14 -17.12
N LEU A 90 1.69 3.38 -17.53
CA LEU A 90 0.78 4.47 -17.14
C LEU A 90 -0.60 4.29 -17.78
N VAL A 91 -1.59 4.00 -16.94
CA VAL A 91 -2.99 3.83 -17.32
C VAL A 91 -3.71 5.16 -17.23
N ASP A 92 -3.54 5.93 -16.16
CA ASP A 92 -4.22 7.21 -15.97
C ASP A 92 -3.55 8.12 -14.93
N ILE A 93 -4.03 9.37 -14.81
CA ILE A 93 -3.61 10.34 -13.79
C ILE A 93 -4.85 10.93 -13.14
N GLY A 94 -5.05 10.66 -11.85
CA GLY A 94 -6.28 11.06 -11.15
C GLY A 94 -6.08 11.22 -9.65
N ASN A 95 -7.09 11.77 -8.98
CA ASN A 95 -7.04 12.01 -7.54
C ASN A 95 -8.02 11.18 -6.70
N ASP A 96 -8.89 10.40 -7.33
CA ASP A 96 -9.84 9.58 -6.60
C ASP A 96 -9.12 8.41 -5.93
N LEU A 97 -8.95 8.47 -4.62
CA LEU A 97 -8.43 7.37 -3.81
C LEU A 97 -9.53 6.82 -2.88
N SER A 98 -10.80 6.98 -3.28
CA SER A 98 -11.91 6.38 -2.55
C SER A 98 -11.78 4.86 -2.52
N VAL A 99 -12.36 4.24 -1.49
CA VAL A 99 -12.35 2.78 -1.31
C VAL A 99 -12.87 2.05 -2.55
N SER A 100 -14.00 2.49 -3.10
CA SER A 100 -14.58 1.91 -4.32
C SER A 100 -13.64 2.00 -5.52
N HIS A 101 -12.97 3.13 -5.69
CA HIS A 101 -12.05 3.34 -6.81
C HIS A 101 -10.79 2.48 -6.68
N LEU A 102 -10.24 2.35 -5.47
CA LEU A 102 -9.10 1.47 -5.20
C LEU A 102 -9.45 0.01 -5.47
N ILE A 103 -10.58 -0.48 -4.95
CA ILE A 103 -11.04 -1.86 -5.18
C ILE A 103 -11.17 -2.14 -6.69
N GLU A 104 -11.81 -1.24 -7.43
CA GLU A 104 -11.95 -1.37 -8.89
C GLU A 104 -10.57 -1.40 -9.59
N ALA A 105 -9.67 -0.47 -9.25
CA ALA A 105 -8.34 -0.41 -9.84
C ALA A 105 -7.53 -1.69 -9.58
N TYR A 106 -7.52 -2.20 -8.34
CA TYR A 106 -6.81 -3.43 -8.01
C TYR A 106 -7.43 -4.67 -8.68
N ALA A 107 -8.74 -4.73 -8.85
CA ALA A 107 -9.42 -5.80 -9.59
C ALA A 107 -9.03 -5.82 -11.08
N LEU A 108 -8.70 -4.65 -11.62
CA LEU A 108 -8.20 -4.46 -12.98
C LEU A 108 -6.67 -4.56 -13.08
N GLY A 109 -5.98 -4.89 -11.99
CA GLY A 109 -4.53 -5.01 -11.98
C GLY A 109 -3.82 -3.67 -12.13
N VAL A 110 -4.33 -2.63 -11.48
CA VAL A 110 -3.77 -1.28 -11.51
C VAL A 110 -3.59 -0.77 -10.09
N PHE A 111 -2.49 -0.07 -9.85
CA PHE A 111 -2.18 0.49 -8.53
C PHE A 111 -1.77 1.96 -8.64
N PRO A 112 -2.05 2.77 -7.61
CA PRO A 112 -1.64 4.17 -7.58
C PRO A 112 -0.19 4.32 -7.10
N ILE A 113 0.53 5.29 -7.69
CA ILE A 113 1.78 5.83 -7.13
C ILE A 113 1.71 7.36 -7.18
N SER A 114 2.02 8.03 -6.07
CA SER A 114 2.17 9.49 -6.03
C SER A 114 3.29 9.92 -5.08
N HIS A 115 4.37 10.47 -5.63
CA HIS A 115 5.35 11.21 -4.83
C HIS A 115 4.87 12.63 -4.54
N LEU A 116 4.24 13.26 -5.53
CA LEU A 116 3.65 14.59 -5.44
C LEU A 116 2.50 14.70 -6.45
N GLY A 117 1.52 15.53 -6.11
CA GLY A 117 0.42 15.86 -7.02
C GLY A 117 -0.53 14.68 -7.23
N PRO A 118 -1.16 14.58 -8.41
CA PRO A 118 -2.14 13.53 -8.67
C PRO A 118 -1.52 12.14 -8.74
N SER A 119 -2.32 11.14 -8.37
CA SER A 119 -1.92 9.74 -8.42
C SER A 119 -1.74 9.28 -9.86
N LYS A 120 -0.64 8.60 -10.11
CA LYS A 120 -0.36 7.90 -11.37
C LYS A 120 -0.87 6.48 -11.21
N TRP A 121 -1.82 6.08 -12.04
CA TRP A 121 -2.38 4.74 -12.06
C TRP A 121 -1.55 3.88 -13.00
N MET A 122 -0.94 2.83 -12.46
CA MET A 122 0.09 2.05 -13.15
C MET A 122 -0.32 0.58 -13.30
N SER A 123 -0.09 0.03 -14.48
CA SER A 123 -0.20 -1.40 -14.83
C SER A 123 0.98 -1.75 -15.76
N PRO A 124 2.17 -2.09 -15.24
CA PRO A 124 3.37 -2.29 -16.05
C PRO A 124 3.23 -3.46 -17.03
N ARG A 125 4.04 -3.47 -18.10
CA ARG A 125 3.99 -4.56 -19.10
C ARG A 125 4.49 -5.89 -18.54
N ALA A 126 5.54 -5.82 -17.73
CA ALA A 126 6.07 -6.94 -16.97
C ALA A 126 5.77 -6.74 -15.49
N ARG A 127 5.39 -7.81 -14.80
CA ARG A 127 4.97 -7.77 -13.40
C ARG A 127 5.69 -8.82 -12.58
N ALA A 128 6.21 -8.43 -11.43
CA ALA A 128 6.88 -9.34 -10.51
C ALA A 128 5.86 -10.12 -9.70
N LEU A 129 5.83 -11.44 -9.88
CA LEU A 129 4.86 -12.32 -9.26
C LEU A 129 5.57 -13.47 -8.53
N GLY A 130 5.26 -13.66 -7.25
CA GLY A 130 5.66 -14.82 -6.46
C GLY A 130 4.48 -15.74 -6.23
N TYR A 131 4.51 -16.94 -6.79
CA TYR A 131 3.48 -17.94 -6.53
C TYR A 131 3.61 -18.43 -5.09
N VAL A 132 2.52 -18.43 -4.32
CA VAL A 132 2.61 -18.67 -2.87
C VAL A 132 3.14 -20.07 -2.56
N ASN A 133 2.72 -21.06 -3.34
CA ASN A 133 3.19 -22.45 -3.22
C ASN A 133 4.63 -22.65 -3.73
N GLU A 134 5.25 -21.66 -4.37
CA GLU A 134 6.65 -21.71 -4.82
C GLU A 134 7.56 -20.83 -3.96
N THR A 135 7.08 -20.38 -2.79
CA THR A 135 7.81 -19.44 -1.92
C THR A 135 9.19 -19.98 -1.54
N ARG A 136 10.25 -19.22 -1.82
CA ARG A 136 11.61 -19.63 -1.46
C ARG A 136 11.92 -19.30 0.00
N ILE A 137 12.18 -20.33 0.81
CA ILE A 137 12.56 -20.17 2.23
C ILE A 137 13.98 -20.70 2.46
N GLU A 138 14.93 -19.78 2.65
CA GLU A 138 16.34 -20.10 2.89
C GLU A 138 16.57 -20.83 4.22
N LYS A 139 17.62 -21.67 4.29
CA LYS A 139 17.99 -22.45 5.48
C LYS A 139 18.12 -21.59 6.75
N ASN A 140 18.73 -20.41 6.62
CA ASN A 140 18.92 -19.49 7.74
C ASN A 140 17.60 -18.88 8.21
N LEU A 141 16.69 -18.55 7.28
CA LEU A 141 15.37 -18.05 7.62
C LEU A 141 14.52 -19.12 8.32
N ARG A 142 14.58 -20.38 7.86
CA ARG A 142 13.93 -21.50 8.56
C ARG A 142 14.43 -21.67 9.99
N ARG A 143 15.76 -21.54 10.19
CA ARG A 143 16.34 -21.57 11.53
C ARG A 143 15.83 -20.42 12.39
N LEU A 144 15.73 -19.21 11.84
CA LEU A 144 15.21 -18.05 12.56
C LEU A 144 13.74 -18.22 12.96
N LEU A 145 12.90 -18.70 12.04
CA LEU A 145 11.48 -19.01 12.31
C LEU A 145 11.32 -20.02 13.45
N ARG A 146 12.14 -21.09 13.48
CA ARG A 146 12.12 -22.07 14.58
C ARG A 146 12.51 -21.51 15.95
N GLN A 147 13.29 -20.42 15.99
CA GLN A 147 13.70 -19.81 17.25
C GLN A 147 12.56 -19.02 17.91
N LYS A 148 11.47 -18.71 17.17
CA LYS A 148 10.31 -17.96 17.68
C LYS A 148 10.66 -16.65 18.42
N LYS A 149 11.72 -15.97 17.97
CA LYS A 149 12.19 -14.68 18.53
C LYS A 149 11.35 -13.47 18.10
N TYR A 150 10.51 -13.65 17.09
CA TYR A 150 9.62 -12.62 16.61
C TYR A 150 8.18 -13.02 16.85
N ILE A 151 7.38 -12.05 17.26
CA ILE A 151 5.93 -12.15 17.35
C ILE A 151 5.37 -11.58 16.06
N VAL A 152 4.65 -12.39 15.31
CA VAL A 152 4.00 -11.97 14.06
C VAL A 152 2.51 -11.80 14.31
N THR A 153 1.93 -10.71 13.84
CA THR A 153 0.49 -10.47 13.91
C THR A 153 -0.01 -9.96 12.55
N PHE A 154 -1.30 -10.13 12.29
CA PHE A 154 -1.99 -9.56 11.14
C PHE A 154 -3.00 -8.51 11.61
N ASP A 155 -3.15 -7.43 10.87
CA ASP A 155 -4.19 -6.42 11.05
C ASP A 155 -4.33 -5.89 12.50
N GLN A 156 -3.22 -5.82 13.24
CA GLN A 156 -3.20 -5.25 14.60
C GLN A 156 -2.76 -3.79 14.61
N ASP A 157 -1.88 -3.38 13.69
CA ASP A 157 -1.32 -2.03 13.67
C ASP A 157 -0.97 -1.56 12.25
N PHE A 158 -2.00 -1.55 11.38
CA PHE A 158 -1.87 -1.24 9.95
C PHE A 158 -1.20 0.12 9.68
N GLU A 159 -1.60 1.15 10.44
CA GLU A 159 -1.03 2.49 10.28
C GLU A 159 0.45 2.53 10.68
N ALA A 160 0.86 1.88 11.78
CA ALA A 160 2.27 1.86 12.15
C ALA A 160 3.13 1.16 11.10
N VAL A 161 2.64 0.08 10.47
CA VAL A 161 3.33 -0.59 9.37
C VAL A 161 3.49 0.34 8.17
N MET A 162 2.44 1.07 7.77
CA MET A 162 2.52 2.03 6.67
C MET A 162 3.51 3.16 6.98
N ARG A 163 3.48 3.72 8.19
CA ARG A 163 4.39 4.77 8.65
C ARG A 163 5.85 4.28 8.68
N ALA A 164 6.09 3.06 9.15
CA ALA A 164 7.40 2.44 9.13
C ALA A 164 7.88 2.17 7.69
N CYS A 165 6.99 1.81 6.77
CA CYS A 165 7.29 1.69 5.34
C CYS A 165 7.67 3.04 4.69
N ALA A 166 7.04 4.13 5.16
CA ALA A 166 7.29 5.48 4.69
C ALA A 166 8.60 6.09 5.24
N ALA A 167 9.09 5.61 6.39
CA ALA A 167 10.21 6.20 7.11
C ALA A 167 11.51 6.30 6.27
N PRO A 168 12.38 7.29 6.57
CA PRO A 168 13.70 7.40 5.95
C PRO A 168 14.51 6.12 6.08
N ARG A 169 15.24 5.76 5.01
CA ARG A 169 16.12 4.59 4.99
C ARG A 169 17.58 5.06 5.00
N PRO A 170 18.44 4.50 5.87
CA PRO A 170 19.86 4.85 5.89
C PRO A 170 20.50 4.74 4.50
N GLY A 171 21.24 5.78 4.11
CA GLY A 171 21.95 5.82 2.82
C GLY A 171 21.06 6.04 1.58
N ARG A 172 19.79 6.40 1.76
CA ARG A 172 18.89 6.77 0.64
C ARG A 172 18.30 8.16 0.82
N VAL A 173 18.10 8.84 -0.29
CA VAL A 173 17.29 10.06 -0.34
C VAL A 173 15.87 9.70 0.11
N HIS A 174 15.34 10.46 1.08
CA HIS A 174 13.99 10.24 1.58
C HIS A 174 12.95 10.78 0.59
N LEU A 175 12.60 9.94 -0.38
CA LEU A 175 11.54 10.17 -1.35
C LEU A 175 10.62 8.96 -1.36
N THR A 176 9.59 9.00 -0.52
CA THR A 176 8.53 7.98 -0.44
C THR A 176 7.30 8.43 -1.22
N TRP A 177 6.53 7.50 -1.78
CA TRP A 177 5.19 7.79 -2.31
C TRP A 177 4.11 7.64 -1.23
N ILE A 178 4.46 7.06 -0.07
CA ILE A 178 3.56 6.84 1.07
C ILE A 178 3.50 8.13 1.89
N ASN A 179 2.73 9.10 1.39
CA ASN A 179 2.43 10.34 2.11
C ASN A 179 1.11 10.20 2.91
N GLU A 180 0.77 11.21 3.73
CA GLU A 180 -0.44 11.19 4.57
C GLU A 180 -1.74 10.91 3.80
N ARG A 181 -1.84 11.36 2.55
CA ARG A 181 -3.01 11.08 1.71
C ARG A 181 -3.10 9.60 1.33
N MET A 182 -1.97 8.95 1.02
CA MET A 182 -1.94 7.51 0.79
C MET A 182 -2.23 6.76 2.10
N ILE A 183 -1.66 7.18 3.23
CA ILE A 183 -1.94 6.56 4.54
C ILE A 183 -3.44 6.60 4.84
N ALA A 184 -4.08 7.76 4.70
CA ALA A 184 -5.53 7.89 4.90
C ALA A 184 -6.33 6.97 3.97
N ALA A 185 -6.01 6.96 2.67
CA ALA A 185 -6.74 6.13 1.70
C ALA A 185 -6.62 4.62 1.97
N TYR A 186 -5.43 4.13 2.30
CA TYR A 186 -5.23 2.72 2.60
C TYR A 186 -5.75 2.33 3.97
N LYS A 187 -5.81 3.25 4.95
CA LYS A 187 -6.52 3.02 6.21
C LYS A 187 -8.02 2.79 5.97
N GLU A 188 -8.66 3.62 5.14
CA GLU A 188 -10.07 3.40 4.77
C GLU A 188 -10.24 2.06 4.02
N LEU A 189 -9.30 1.70 3.14
CA LEU A 189 -9.31 0.42 2.45
C LEU A 189 -9.11 -0.77 3.40
N HIS A 190 -8.30 -0.60 4.46
CA HIS A 190 -8.09 -1.58 5.52
C HIS A 190 -9.35 -1.74 6.37
N LEU A 191 -10.00 -0.64 6.78
CA LEU A 191 -11.28 -0.67 7.50
C LEU A 191 -12.39 -1.32 6.67
N ALA A 192 -12.35 -1.17 5.34
CA ALA A 192 -13.24 -1.86 4.42
C ALA A 192 -12.89 -3.37 4.23
N GLY A 193 -11.82 -3.87 4.84
CA GLY A 193 -11.44 -5.28 4.82
C GLY A 193 -10.72 -5.75 3.55
N HIS A 194 -10.08 -4.82 2.82
CA HIS A 194 -9.37 -5.12 1.56
C HIS A 194 -7.86 -4.91 1.62
N ALA A 195 -7.39 -4.03 2.52
CA ALA A 195 -5.96 -3.86 2.76
C ALA A 195 -5.58 -4.51 4.09
N HIS A 196 -4.40 -5.15 4.12
CA HIS A 196 -3.95 -5.92 5.28
C HIS A 196 -2.50 -5.64 5.59
N SER A 197 -2.16 -5.74 6.86
CA SER A 197 -0.80 -5.58 7.37
C SER A 197 -0.31 -6.85 8.05
N VAL A 198 1.01 -7.02 8.02
CA VAL A 198 1.73 -8.02 8.80
C VAL A 198 2.74 -7.28 9.65
N GLU A 199 2.59 -7.36 10.96
CA GLU A 199 3.51 -6.80 11.93
C GLU A 199 4.50 -7.86 12.41
N VAL A 200 5.76 -7.50 12.56
CA VAL A 200 6.79 -8.35 13.18
C VAL A 200 7.41 -7.59 14.32
N ARG A 201 7.17 -8.07 15.55
CA ARG A 201 7.68 -7.48 16.79
C ARG A 201 8.80 -8.32 17.39
N ASN A 202 9.78 -7.67 18.02
CA ASN A 202 10.79 -8.36 18.83
C ASN A 202 10.19 -8.80 20.19
N GLU A 203 11.02 -9.45 21.02
CA GLU A 203 10.64 -9.90 22.37
C GLU A 203 10.25 -8.74 23.30
N ASP A 204 10.78 -7.53 23.05
CA ASP A 204 10.48 -6.31 23.79
C ASP A 204 9.16 -5.64 23.35
N GLY A 205 8.52 -6.13 22.28
CA GLY A 205 7.28 -5.60 21.73
C GLY A 205 7.44 -4.51 20.65
N ASP A 206 8.67 -4.14 20.31
CA ASP A 206 8.96 -3.14 19.28
C ASP A 206 8.65 -3.67 17.88
N LEU A 207 8.04 -2.82 17.04
CA LEU A 207 7.80 -3.12 15.64
C LEU A 207 9.10 -3.05 14.84
N VAL A 208 9.65 -4.20 14.46
CA VAL A 208 10.99 -4.34 13.84
C VAL A 208 10.98 -4.81 12.38
N GLY A 209 9.81 -5.10 11.84
CA GLY A 209 9.63 -5.39 10.43
C GLY A 209 8.15 -5.58 10.10
N GLY A 210 7.85 -5.65 8.82
CA GLY A 210 6.48 -5.84 8.36
C GLY A 210 6.29 -5.44 6.92
N LEU A 211 5.06 -5.65 6.46
CA LEU A 211 4.59 -5.29 5.13
C LEU A 211 3.10 -4.99 5.20
N TYR A 212 2.62 -4.21 4.23
CA TYR A 212 1.19 -4.08 3.99
C TYR A 212 0.89 -4.28 2.50
N GLY A 213 -0.35 -4.60 2.20
CA GLY A 213 -0.80 -4.85 0.84
C GLY A 213 -2.31 -4.88 0.71
N VAL A 214 -2.76 -5.20 -0.50
CA VAL A 214 -4.18 -5.25 -0.85
C VAL A 214 -4.52 -6.64 -1.38
N ALA A 215 -5.57 -7.25 -0.85
CA ALA A 215 -6.12 -8.49 -1.38
C ALA A 215 -7.05 -8.15 -2.58
N SER A 216 -6.83 -8.82 -3.71
CA SER A 216 -7.66 -8.70 -4.90
C SER A 216 -7.78 -10.06 -5.60
N GLY A 217 -8.96 -10.67 -5.49
CA GLY A 217 -9.15 -12.06 -5.92
C GLY A 217 -8.23 -13.02 -5.16
N GLY A 218 -7.56 -13.91 -5.87
CA GLY A 218 -6.56 -14.83 -5.31
C GLY A 218 -5.13 -14.27 -5.36
N VAL A 219 -4.96 -12.95 -5.40
CA VAL A 219 -3.64 -12.31 -5.42
C VAL A 219 -3.55 -11.30 -4.28
N PHE A 220 -2.44 -11.34 -3.55
CA PHE A 220 -2.09 -10.30 -2.58
C PHE A 220 -1.07 -9.35 -3.19
N ILE A 221 -1.42 -8.07 -3.35
CA ILE A 221 -0.52 -7.05 -3.89
C ILE A 221 0.26 -6.44 -2.73
N THR A 222 1.54 -6.80 -2.59
CA THR A 222 2.41 -6.22 -1.56
C THR A 222 2.74 -4.78 -1.95
N GLU A 223 2.26 -3.82 -1.18
CA GLU A 223 2.42 -2.41 -1.46
C GLU A 223 3.82 -1.92 -1.09
N SER A 224 4.24 -2.24 0.13
CA SER A 224 5.57 -1.92 0.63
C SER A 224 5.90 -2.80 1.84
N GLN A 225 7.18 -2.79 2.20
CA GLN A 225 7.72 -3.47 3.36
C GLN A 225 8.87 -2.67 3.97
N PHE A 226 9.12 -2.89 5.26
CA PHE A 226 10.25 -2.33 5.99
C PHE A 226 10.94 -3.40 6.83
N ASN A 227 12.23 -3.20 7.11
CA ASN A 227 13.05 -4.15 7.83
C ASN A 227 14.04 -3.39 8.73
N VAL A 228 13.81 -3.44 10.03
CA VAL A 228 14.70 -2.87 11.05
C VAL A 228 15.61 -3.95 11.64
N ALA A 229 15.03 -5.05 12.11
CA ALA A 229 15.78 -6.18 12.63
C ALA A 229 16.14 -7.21 11.55
N ARG A 230 17.05 -8.13 11.88
CA ARG A 230 17.57 -9.14 10.95
C ARG A 230 16.44 -9.99 10.37
N ASP A 231 16.30 -9.98 9.05
CA ASP A 231 15.36 -10.78 8.27
C ASP A 231 13.88 -10.63 8.69
N ALA A 232 13.51 -9.59 9.45
CA ALA A 232 12.15 -9.39 9.97
C ALA A 232 11.12 -9.25 8.84
N SER A 233 11.43 -8.51 7.77
CA SER A 233 10.51 -8.41 6.62
C SER A 233 10.37 -9.73 5.85
N LYS A 234 11.41 -10.59 5.85
CA LYS A 234 11.32 -11.93 5.26
C LYS A 234 10.47 -12.86 6.12
N VAL A 235 10.54 -12.73 7.44
CA VAL A 235 9.64 -13.43 8.38
C VAL A 235 8.20 -13.02 8.12
N ALA A 236 7.92 -11.72 7.96
CA ALA A 236 6.60 -11.22 7.57
C ALA A 236 6.11 -11.87 6.26
N TYR A 237 6.94 -11.79 5.20
CA TYR A 237 6.61 -12.29 3.87
C TYR A 237 6.35 -13.81 3.84
N VAL A 238 7.21 -14.62 4.48
CA VAL A 238 7.04 -16.08 4.48
C VAL A 238 5.86 -16.51 5.34
N THR A 239 5.64 -15.84 6.47
CA THR A 239 4.47 -16.10 7.34
C THR A 239 3.18 -15.78 6.59
N LEU A 240 3.13 -14.62 5.92
CA LEU A 240 2.01 -14.25 5.07
C LEU A 240 1.78 -15.30 3.98
N ASN A 241 2.80 -15.64 3.20
CA ASN A 241 2.63 -16.57 2.08
C ASN A 241 2.17 -17.96 2.53
N ARG A 242 2.54 -18.42 3.75
CA ARG A 242 2.01 -19.66 4.33
C ARG A 242 0.49 -19.58 4.53
N HIS A 243 0.00 -18.45 5.03
CA HIS A 243 -1.43 -18.22 5.27
C HIS A 243 -2.19 -18.02 3.97
N LEU A 244 -1.63 -17.23 3.04
CA LEU A 244 -2.18 -17.05 1.70
C LEU A 244 -2.35 -18.40 0.99
N ALA A 245 -1.35 -19.29 1.07
CA ALA A 245 -1.45 -20.64 0.51
C ALA A 245 -2.57 -21.47 1.16
N GLU A 246 -2.74 -21.38 2.48
CA GLU A 246 -3.84 -22.04 3.21
C GLU A 246 -5.20 -21.49 2.78
N TRP A 247 -5.31 -20.18 2.57
CA TRP A 247 -6.54 -19.50 2.15
C TRP A 247 -6.82 -19.59 0.65
N GLY A 248 -6.02 -20.36 -0.10
CA GLY A 248 -6.24 -20.59 -1.53
C GLY A 248 -5.82 -19.45 -2.46
N PHE A 249 -5.11 -18.44 -1.94
CA PHE A 249 -4.45 -17.45 -2.80
C PHE A 249 -3.43 -18.14 -3.68
N GLN A 250 -3.21 -17.58 -4.86
CA GLN A 250 -2.34 -18.14 -5.88
C GLN A 250 -0.98 -17.43 -5.91
N ALA A 251 -0.96 -16.12 -5.65
CA ALA A 251 0.26 -15.33 -5.80
C ALA A 251 0.33 -14.08 -4.92
N ASN A 252 1.56 -13.61 -4.74
CA ASN A 252 1.91 -12.32 -4.18
C ASN A 252 2.53 -11.44 -5.29
N ASP A 253 1.98 -10.25 -5.51
CA ASP A 253 2.40 -9.29 -6.53
C ASP A 253 3.34 -8.23 -5.93
N GLY A 254 4.58 -8.22 -6.41
CA GLY A 254 5.60 -7.23 -6.04
C GLY A 254 5.70 -6.05 -7.00
N LYS A 255 4.79 -5.94 -7.97
CA LYS A 255 4.71 -4.92 -9.03
C LYS A 255 5.92 -4.97 -9.96
N TYR A 256 7.04 -4.37 -9.56
CA TYR A 256 8.23 -4.23 -10.39
C TYR A 256 9.34 -5.16 -9.89
N MET A 257 9.98 -5.89 -10.80
CA MET A 257 11.04 -6.81 -10.42
C MET A 257 12.24 -6.06 -9.82
N THR A 258 12.78 -6.61 -8.73
CA THR A 258 14.03 -6.14 -8.13
C THR A 258 14.87 -7.34 -7.73
N LYS A 259 16.19 -7.12 -7.54
CA LYS A 259 17.08 -8.18 -7.01
C LYS A 259 16.58 -8.77 -5.68
N HIS A 260 15.95 -7.96 -4.84
CA HIS A 260 15.37 -8.44 -3.58
C HIS A 260 14.22 -9.42 -3.83
N LEU A 261 13.28 -9.08 -4.72
CA LEU A 261 12.13 -9.94 -5.04
C LEU A 261 12.56 -11.22 -5.77
N ALA A 262 13.55 -11.13 -6.66
CA ALA A 262 14.13 -12.31 -7.31
C ALA A 262 14.73 -13.29 -6.28
N ASN A 263 15.39 -12.78 -5.24
CA ASN A 263 15.91 -13.62 -4.15
C ASN A 263 14.79 -14.29 -3.33
N LEU A 264 13.58 -13.71 -3.29
CA LEU A 264 12.40 -14.31 -2.68
C LEU A 264 11.72 -15.36 -3.58
N GLY A 265 12.22 -15.56 -4.80
CA GLY A 265 11.68 -16.53 -5.76
C GLY A 265 10.61 -15.96 -6.69
N MET A 266 10.41 -14.63 -6.73
CA MET A 266 9.49 -14.02 -7.69
C MET A 266 10.04 -14.10 -9.12
N ARG A 267 9.14 -14.18 -10.11
CA ARG A 267 9.45 -14.12 -11.54
C ARG A 267 8.67 -13.01 -12.25
N GLU A 268 9.17 -12.57 -13.39
CA GLU A 268 8.43 -11.64 -14.24
C GLU A 268 7.39 -12.39 -15.08
N VAL A 269 6.16 -11.89 -15.09
CA VAL A 269 5.08 -12.35 -15.97
C VAL A 269 4.57 -11.19 -16.82
N PHE A 270 4.00 -11.48 -17.98
CA PHE A 270 3.39 -10.44 -18.81
C PHE A 270 2.07 -9.95 -18.19
N ARG A 271 1.73 -8.68 -18.42
CA ARG A 271 0.47 -8.06 -17.95
C ARG A 271 -0.75 -8.91 -18.25
N ASN A 272 -0.87 -9.41 -19.49
CA ASN A 272 -2.02 -10.22 -19.89
C ASN A 272 -2.14 -11.54 -19.10
N GLU A 273 -1.03 -12.16 -18.71
CA GLU A 273 -1.00 -13.35 -17.85
C GLU A 273 -1.45 -13.00 -16.43
N TYR A 274 -0.93 -11.90 -15.89
CA TYR A 274 -1.34 -11.40 -14.58
C TYR A 274 -2.83 -11.04 -14.52
N ILE A 275 -3.36 -10.35 -15.55
CA ILE A 275 -4.79 -10.03 -15.62
C ILE A 275 -5.63 -11.31 -15.73
N ARG A 276 -5.22 -12.30 -16.52
CA ARG A 276 -5.89 -13.62 -16.56
C ARG A 276 -5.91 -14.30 -15.19
N LEU A 277 -4.81 -14.21 -14.43
CA LEU A 277 -4.74 -14.72 -13.06
C LEU A 277 -5.70 -13.98 -12.12
N LEU A 278 -5.76 -12.65 -12.18
CA LEU A 278 -6.73 -11.89 -11.38
C LEU A 278 -8.16 -12.28 -11.74
N SER A 279 -8.53 -12.23 -13.03
CA SER A 279 -9.88 -12.56 -13.51
C SER A 279 -10.34 -13.94 -13.07
N ARG A 280 -9.49 -14.98 -13.19
CA ARG A 280 -9.86 -16.36 -12.82
C ARG A 280 -9.97 -16.60 -11.31
N THR A 281 -9.42 -15.71 -10.50
CA THR A 281 -9.40 -15.82 -9.04
C THR A 281 -10.30 -14.79 -8.35
N GLN A 282 -11.06 -14.00 -9.13
CA GLN A 282 -12.08 -13.11 -8.57
C GLN A 282 -13.11 -13.94 -7.79
N GLY A 283 -13.41 -13.51 -6.56
CA GLY A 283 -14.33 -14.21 -5.65
C GLY A 283 -13.67 -15.08 -4.58
N LEU A 284 -12.35 -15.27 -4.59
CA LEU A 284 -11.62 -16.00 -3.54
C LEU A 284 -11.34 -15.17 -2.27
N MET A 285 -11.92 -13.97 -2.14
CA MET A 285 -11.55 -13.05 -1.06
C MET A 285 -12.37 -13.26 0.22
N PRO A 286 -11.74 -13.58 1.36
CA PRO A 286 -12.32 -13.25 2.65
C PRO A 286 -12.19 -11.73 2.84
N VAL A 287 -13.29 -10.99 2.61
CA VAL A 287 -13.40 -9.58 3.01
C VAL A 287 -13.53 -9.55 4.53
N GLY A 288 -12.70 -8.76 5.21
CA GLY A 288 -12.76 -8.58 6.65
C GLY A 288 -11.39 -8.42 7.29
N ARG A 289 -11.34 -8.58 8.61
CA ARG A 289 -10.07 -8.52 9.35
C ARG A 289 -9.34 -9.86 9.24
N TRP A 290 -8.04 -9.83 9.00
CA TRP A 290 -7.19 -11.02 9.03
C TRP A 290 -6.64 -11.27 10.42
N GLU A 291 -6.59 -12.53 10.79
CA GLU A 291 -5.95 -12.98 12.02
C GLU A 291 -4.93 -14.06 11.67
N LEU A 292 -3.85 -14.09 12.44
CA LEU A 292 -2.83 -15.13 12.30
C LEU A 292 -3.41 -16.45 12.81
N ASP A 293 -3.29 -17.51 12.01
CA ASP A 293 -3.55 -18.86 12.47
C ASP A 293 -2.29 -19.41 13.16
N GLY A 294 -2.36 -19.49 14.49
CA GLY A 294 -1.26 -19.97 15.33
C GLY A 294 -0.92 -21.46 15.15
N GLU A 295 -1.81 -22.25 14.53
CA GLU A 295 -1.60 -23.67 14.29
C GLU A 295 -0.77 -23.93 13.02
N LEU A 296 -0.63 -22.93 12.14
CA LEU A 296 0.17 -23.07 10.92
C LEU A 296 1.67 -23.03 11.22
N ASP A 297 2.34 -24.17 11.09
CA ASP A 297 3.81 -24.24 11.21
C ASP A 297 4.51 -23.67 9.96
N VAL A 298 4.81 -22.38 10.01
CA VAL A 298 5.58 -21.65 8.99
C VAL A 298 7.00 -22.19 8.83
N ALA A 299 7.64 -22.64 9.91
CA ALA A 299 9.05 -23.02 9.89
C ALA A 299 9.29 -24.36 9.18
N SER A 300 8.33 -25.28 9.33
CA SER A 300 8.34 -26.60 8.71
C SER A 300 7.65 -26.64 7.35
N TRP A 301 6.91 -25.59 6.96
CA TRP A 301 6.26 -25.51 5.66
C TRP A 301 7.23 -25.75 4.51
N LYS A 302 6.89 -26.69 3.62
CA LYS A 302 7.64 -27.00 2.40
C LYS A 302 6.77 -26.60 1.20
N PRO A 303 6.92 -25.37 0.69
CA PRO A 303 6.33 -24.97 -0.58
C PRO A 303 6.77 -25.97 -1.66
N GLU A 304 5.91 -26.19 -2.64
CA GLU A 304 6.24 -26.93 -3.85
C GLU A 304 7.48 -26.32 -4.51
N GLN A 305 8.30 -27.17 -5.13
CA GLN A 305 9.44 -26.67 -5.90
C GLN A 305 8.88 -25.87 -7.09
N PRO A 306 9.42 -24.68 -7.40
CA PRO A 306 8.99 -23.94 -8.58
C PRO A 306 9.11 -24.84 -9.80
N THR A 307 8.03 -24.95 -10.57
CA THR A 307 8.10 -25.71 -11.83
C THR A 307 9.11 -24.99 -12.73
N PRO A 308 10.19 -25.64 -13.18
CA PRO A 308 11.08 -25.04 -14.16
C PRO A 308 10.25 -24.69 -15.40
N LEU A 309 10.33 -23.43 -15.83
CA LEU A 309 9.73 -22.97 -17.09
C LEU A 309 10.40 -23.66 -18.28
#